data_AF-A0A7S2SVY8-F1
#
_entry.id   AF-A0A7S2SVY8-F1
#
_cell.length_a   1.000
_cell.length_b   1.000
_cell.length_c   1.000
_cell.angle_alpha   90.00
_cell.angle_beta   90.00
_cell.angle_gamma   90.00
#
_symmetry.space_group_name_H-M   'P 1'
#
loop_
_entity.id
_entity.type
_entity.pdbx_description
1 polymer ?
#
loop_
_entity_poly.entity_id
_entity_poly.type
_entity_poly.pdbx_seq_one_letter_code
_entity_poly.pdbx_strand_id
1 'polypeptide(L)'
;PRIAEYQNARVGQLPSTADTVILVSKFPTPGRSKTRLAPLVGREGAAAVAQAMLSDKLVELTSGPCRDVNRVLLFAPATARPKFEYLLRDLGVEDSWHLVPMIAKGDLKDPDLGDKLAAGLKDSRVAARATGAVAIIGMDCPE
;
A
#
# COMPACT_ATOMS: atom_id res chain seq x y z
N PRO A 1 -12.01 41.52 19.47
CA PRO A 1 -13.26 40.97 18.86
C PRO A 1 -12.97 40.21 17.56
N ARG A 2 -12.52 38.95 17.66
CA ARG A 2 -12.48 38.00 16.51
C ARG A 2 -12.12 36.55 16.93
N ILE A 3 -12.52 36.11 18.12
CA ILE A 3 -12.17 34.76 18.66
C ILE A 3 -13.42 33.85 18.84
N ALA A 4 -14.63 34.30 18.51
CA ALA A 4 -15.85 33.58 18.95
C ALA A 4 -16.66 32.84 17.87
N GLU A 5 -16.23 32.74 16.61
CA GLU A 5 -17.12 32.25 15.51
C GLU A 5 -16.67 30.98 14.77
N TYR A 6 -15.99 30.05 15.45
CA TYR A 6 -15.67 28.74 14.85
C TYR A 6 -16.09 27.55 15.74
N GLN A 7 -17.23 27.67 16.42
CA GLN A 7 -17.75 26.59 17.27
C GLN A 7 -18.78 25.64 16.60
N ASN A 8 -19.08 25.76 15.30
CA ASN A 8 -20.17 24.95 14.69
C ASN A 8 -19.87 24.31 13.32
N ALA A 9 -18.61 24.11 12.94
CA ALA A 9 -18.29 23.18 11.85
C ALA A 9 -17.99 21.80 12.45
N ARG A 10 -18.71 20.76 12.01
CA ARG A 10 -18.40 19.35 12.33
C ARG A 10 -16.89 19.15 12.29
N VAL A 11 -16.30 18.76 13.42
CA VAL A 11 -14.85 18.68 13.64
C VAL A 11 -14.19 17.95 12.47
N GLY A 12 -13.69 18.71 11.50
CA GLY A 12 -12.82 18.24 10.45
C GLY A 12 -11.50 17.94 11.14
N GLN A 13 -11.30 16.67 11.47
CA GLN A 13 -10.10 16.19 12.15
C GLN A 13 -8.87 16.71 11.39
N LEU A 14 -8.03 17.51 12.08
CA LEU A 14 -6.82 18.07 11.50
C LEU A 14 -5.92 16.93 10.98
N PRO A 15 -5.16 17.15 9.90
CA PRO A 15 -4.26 16.14 9.37
C PRO A 15 -3.35 15.60 10.48
N SER A 16 -3.21 14.27 10.53
CA SER A 16 -2.29 13.63 11.47
C SER A 16 -0.86 14.00 11.10
N THR A 17 -0.02 14.33 12.09
CA THR A 17 1.42 14.48 11.89
C THR A 17 2.14 13.13 11.88
N ALA A 18 1.41 12.01 12.03
CA ALA A 18 2.01 10.68 12.02
C ALA A 18 2.65 10.38 10.66
N ASP A 19 3.79 9.71 10.71
CA ASP A 19 4.51 9.27 9.52
C ASP A 19 3.69 8.24 8.73
N THR A 20 4.08 7.98 7.49
CA THR A 20 3.40 7.04 6.60
C THR A 20 4.40 6.07 5.97
N VAL A 21 4.07 4.79 6.01
CA VAL A 21 4.74 3.76 5.20
C VAL A 21 3.84 3.39 4.03
N ILE A 22 4.39 3.48 2.83
CA ILE A 22 3.73 3.06 1.58
C ILE A 22 4.38 1.76 1.13
N LEU A 23 3.63 0.66 1.19
CA LEU A 23 4.01 -0.62 0.60
C LEU A 23 3.53 -0.66 -0.85
N VAL A 24 4.47 -0.81 -1.79
CA VAL A 24 4.18 -0.87 -3.22
C VAL A 24 4.17 -2.32 -3.69
N SER A 25 3.07 -2.76 -4.31
CA SER A 25 2.88 -4.17 -4.67
C SER A 25 2.09 -4.38 -5.96
N LYS A 26 2.40 -5.47 -6.68
CA LYS A 26 1.45 -6.08 -7.63
C LYS A 26 0.76 -7.25 -6.96
N PHE A 27 -0.52 -7.46 -7.27
CA PHE A 27 -1.20 -8.65 -6.76
C PHE A 27 -0.52 -9.95 -7.27
N PRO A 28 -0.10 -10.86 -6.38
CA PRO A 28 0.50 -12.14 -6.74
C PRO A 28 -0.38 -12.93 -7.71
N THR A 29 0.07 -13.09 -8.96
CA THR A 29 -0.68 -13.79 -10.01
C THR A 29 0.24 -14.73 -10.79
N PRO A 30 -0.13 -16.02 -10.95
CA PRO A 30 0.65 -16.97 -11.73
C PRO A 30 1.00 -16.46 -13.12
N GLY A 31 2.26 -16.60 -13.51
CA GLY A 31 2.78 -16.13 -14.80
C GLY A 31 2.92 -14.61 -14.95
N ARG A 32 2.58 -13.81 -13.93
CA ARG A 32 2.76 -12.35 -13.92
C ARG A 32 3.66 -11.86 -12.78
N SER A 33 3.70 -12.58 -11.67
CA SER A 33 4.58 -12.29 -10.54
C SER A 33 5.84 -13.14 -10.61
N LYS A 34 6.98 -12.54 -10.22
CA LYS A 34 8.27 -13.22 -10.09
C LYS A 34 8.60 -14.11 -11.30
N THR A 35 8.38 -13.61 -12.51
CA THR A 35 8.54 -14.40 -13.75
C THR A 35 9.97 -14.90 -13.97
N ARG A 36 10.97 -14.26 -13.37
CA ARG A 36 12.36 -14.74 -13.32
C ARG A 36 12.58 -15.93 -12.39
N LEU A 37 11.71 -16.11 -11.38
CA LEU A 37 11.73 -17.24 -10.45
C LEU A 37 10.93 -18.43 -11.00
N ALA A 38 9.95 -18.19 -11.86
CA ALA A 38 9.07 -19.21 -12.46
C ALA A 38 9.80 -20.39 -13.15
N PRO A 39 10.97 -20.24 -13.80
CA PRO A 39 11.72 -21.37 -14.35
C PRO A 39 12.18 -22.40 -13.30
N LEU A 40 12.31 -22.00 -12.02
CA LEU A 40 12.80 -22.87 -10.95
C LEU A 40 11.68 -23.56 -10.16
N VAL A 41 10.56 -22.84 -9.93
CA VAL A 41 9.47 -23.29 -9.04
C VAL A 41 8.11 -23.38 -9.73
N GLY A 42 8.07 -23.18 -11.05
CA GLY A 42 6.84 -23.07 -11.82
C GLY A 42 6.11 -21.73 -11.62
N ARG A 43 5.10 -21.49 -12.45
CA ARG A 43 4.30 -20.25 -12.41
C ARG A 43 3.52 -20.09 -11.10
N GLU A 44 2.98 -21.20 -10.60
CA GLU A 44 2.25 -21.25 -9.34
C GLU A 44 3.19 -21.02 -8.15
N GLY A 45 4.33 -21.72 -8.11
CA GLY A 45 5.32 -21.53 -7.03
C GLY A 45 5.85 -20.11 -6.97
N ALA A 46 6.08 -19.47 -8.12
CA ALA A 46 6.55 -18.09 -8.18
C ALA A 46 5.51 -17.10 -7.64
N ALA A 47 4.22 -17.33 -7.92
CA ALA A 47 3.14 -16.55 -7.34
C ALA A 47 2.97 -16.81 -5.85
N ALA A 48 3.10 -18.06 -5.39
CA ALA A 48 3.03 -18.42 -3.98
C ALA A 48 4.16 -17.76 -3.17
N VAL A 49 5.38 -17.71 -3.70
CA VAL A 49 6.50 -16.98 -3.07
C VAL A 49 6.20 -15.48 -2.98
N ALA A 50 5.70 -14.88 -4.06
CA ALA A 50 5.30 -13.47 -4.02
C ALA A 50 4.18 -13.20 -3.01
N GLN A 51 3.23 -14.13 -2.88
CA GLN A 51 2.15 -14.06 -1.91
C GLN A 51 2.68 -14.14 -0.47
N ALA A 52 3.60 -15.06 -0.19
CA ALA A 52 4.24 -15.17 1.11
C ALA A 52 4.97 -13.87 1.48
N MET A 53 5.84 -13.36 0.59
CA MET A 53 6.57 -12.09 0.81
C MET A 53 5.63 -10.91 1.10
N LEU A 54 4.53 -10.81 0.34
CA LEU A 54 3.53 -9.75 0.56
C LEU A 54 2.84 -9.93 1.91
N SER A 55 2.37 -11.14 2.24
CA SER A 55 1.68 -11.44 3.49
C SER A 55 2.59 -11.14 4.69
N ASP A 56 3.85 -11.55 4.65
CA ASP A 56 4.82 -11.32 5.72
C ASP A 56 5.01 -9.82 5.96
N LYS A 57 5.17 -9.01 4.91
CA LYS A 57 5.29 -7.55 5.05
C LYS A 57 4.02 -6.87 5.54
N LEU A 58 2.85 -7.34 5.14
CA LEU A 58 1.58 -6.81 5.66
C LEU A 58 1.46 -7.04 7.16
N VAL A 59 1.84 -8.23 7.64
CA VAL A 59 1.81 -8.58 9.07
C VAL A 59 2.91 -7.85 9.84
N GLU A 60 4.15 -7.86 9.35
CA GLU A 60 5.30 -7.22 9.98
C GLU A 60 5.08 -5.71 10.19
N LEU A 61 4.59 -5.01 9.16
CA LEU A 61 4.34 -3.57 9.25
C LEU A 61 3.14 -3.23 10.14
N THR A 62 2.19 -4.17 10.31
CA THR A 62 1.05 -4.00 11.23
C THR A 62 1.46 -4.19 12.69
N SER A 63 2.21 -5.25 12.99
CA SER A 63 2.50 -5.66 14.37
C SER A 63 3.88 -5.22 14.90
N GLY A 64 4.74 -4.71 14.02
CA GLY A 64 6.13 -4.36 14.32
C GLY A 64 6.36 -2.88 14.68
N PRO A 65 7.57 -2.35 14.43
CA PRO A 65 7.95 -0.97 14.75
C PRO A 65 7.07 0.10 14.08
N CYS A 66 6.37 -0.28 13.00
CA CYS A 66 5.48 0.60 12.25
C CYS A 66 4.02 0.58 12.75
N ARG A 67 3.72 0.02 13.93
CA ARG A 67 2.34 -0.04 14.44
C ARG A 67 1.68 1.34 14.58
N ASP A 68 2.46 2.37 14.93
CA ASP A 68 2.00 3.73 15.25
C ASP A 68 2.09 4.69 14.04
N VAL A 69 2.35 4.17 12.83
CA VAL A 69 2.40 4.96 11.58
C VAL A 69 1.20 4.65 10.70
N ASN A 70 0.85 5.58 9.80
CA ASN A 70 -0.14 5.29 8.78
C ASN A 70 0.42 4.28 7.78
N ARG A 71 -0.39 3.32 7.35
CA ARG A 71 0.03 2.30 6.38
C ARG A 71 -0.85 2.36 5.15
N VAL A 72 -0.19 2.49 4.00
CA VAL A 72 -0.84 2.52 2.70
C VAL A 72 -0.30 1.38 1.86
N LEU A 73 -1.20 0.58 1.30
CA LEU A 73 -0.87 -0.39 0.27
C LEU A 73 -1.19 0.25 -1.08
N LEU A 74 -0.13 0.69 -1.77
CA LEU A 74 -0.19 1.22 -3.12
C LEU A 74 -0.06 0.07 -4.12
N PHE A 75 -1.13 -0.27 -4.83
CA PHE A 75 -1.19 -1.52 -5.58
C PHE A 75 -1.52 -1.39 -7.07
N ALA A 76 -1.03 -2.36 -7.84
CA ALA A 76 -1.38 -2.57 -9.24
C ALA A 76 -1.78 -4.03 -9.54
N PRO A 77 -2.63 -4.27 -10.56
CA PRO A 77 -3.49 -3.29 -11.22
C PRO A 77 -4.61 -2.82 -10.28
N ALA A 78 -5.25 -1.69 -10.60
CA ALA A 78 -6.39 -1.17 -9.84
C ALA A 78 -7.54 -2.19 -9.70
N THR A 79 -7.72 -3.06 -10.69
CA THR A 79 -8.72 -4.14 -10.70
C THR A 79 -8.45 -5.24 -9.66
N ALA A 80 -7.26 -5.28 -9.05
CA ALA A 80 -6.94 -6.25 -8.02
C ALA A 80 -7.47 -5.87 -6.63
N ARG A 81 -8.13 -4.71 -6.47
CA ARG A 81 -8.67 -4.25 -5.18
C ARG A 81 -9.44 -5.33 -4.40
N PRO A 82 -10.43 -6.04 -4.97
CA PRO A 82 -11.18 -7.04 -4.21
C PRO A 82 -10.30 -8.18 -3.67
N LYS A 83 -9.21 -8.52 -4.39
CA LYS A 83 -8.29 -9.57 -3.95
C LYS A 83 -7.40 -9.11 -2.81
N PHE A 84 -6.98 -7.84 -2.81
CA PHE A 84 -6.26 -7.25 -1.67
C PHE A 84 -7.17 -7.09 -0.46
N GLU A 85 -8.42 -6.70 -0.64
CA GLU A 85 -9.41 -6.64 0.46
C GLU A 85 -9.63 -8.01 1.09
N TYR A 86 -9.72 -9.07 0.27
CA TYR A 86 -9.77 -10.45 0.76
C TYR A 86 -8.49 -10.81 1.52
N LEU A 87 -7.31 -10.55 0.95
CA LEU A 87 -6.02 -10.87 1.57
C LEU A 87 -5.86 -10.19 2.94
N LEU A 88 -6.17 -8.90 3.04
CA LEU A 88 -6.04 -8.17 4.30
C LEU A 88 -6.97 -8.75 5.38
N ARG A 89 -8.18 -9.17 5.01
CA ARG A 89 -9.14 -9.83 5.91
C ARG A 89 -8.68 -11.21 6.33
N ASP A 90 -8.13 -11.99 5.40
CA ASP A 90 -7.57 -13.32 5.66
C ASP A 90 -6.40 -13.25 6.66
N LEU A 91 -5.62 -12.17 6.60
CA LEU A 91 -4.54 -11.87 7.53
C LEU A 91 -4.99 -11.17 8.82
N GLY A 92 -6.25 -10.72 8.93
CA GLY A 92 -6.77 -9.98 10.08
C GLY A 92 -6.17 -8.58 10.27
N VAL A 93 -5.78 -7.91 9.19
CA VAL A 93 -5.13 -6.58 9.22
C VAL A 93 -5.90 -5.53 8.41
N GLU A 94 -7.14 -5.79 8.00
CA GLU A 94 -7.94 -4.92 7.13
C GLU A 94 -8.12 -3.49 7.66
N ASP A 95 -8.27 -3.32 8.97
CA ASP A 95 -8.47 -2.01 9.60
C ASP A 95 -7.15 -1.22 9.74
N SER A 96 -6.03 -1.87 9.47
CA SER A 96 -4.69 -1.29 9.61
C SER A 96 -4.14 -0.70 8.32
N TRP A 97 -4.83 -0.84 7.19
CA TRP A 97 -4.30 -0.51 5.87
C TRP A 97 -5.24 0.32 5.01
N HIS A 98 -4.72 1.40 4.44
CA HIS A 98 -5.40 2.12 3.36
C HIS A 98 -5.03 1.52 2.01
N LEU A 99 -6.03 1.10 1.24
CA LEU A 99 -5.85 0.61 -0.12
C LEU A 99 -5.88 1.77 -1.12
N VAL A 100 -4.79 1.95 -1.87
CA VAL A 100 -4.71 2.96 -2.95
C VAL A 100 -4.31 2.29 -4.26
N PRO A 101 -5.17 2.31 -5.29
CA PRO A 101 -4.81 1.77 -6.59
C PRO A 101 -3.84 2.70 -7.33
N MET A 102 -2.92 2.14 -8.11
CA MET A 102 -2.09 2.91 -9.04
C MET A 102 -2.94 3.26 -10.28
N ILE A 103 -3.36 4.52 -10.40
CA ILE A 103 -4.32 5.01 -11.41
C ILE A 103 -3.65 5.41 -12.74
N ALA A 104 -2.32 5.50 -12.78
CA ALA A 104 -1.61 5.89 -14.00
C ALA A 104 -1.88 4.89 -15.14
N LYS A 105 -2.05 5.41 -16.37
CA LYS A 105 -2.17 4.59 -17.60
C LYS A 105 -0.96 3.64 -17.67
N GLY A 106 -1.27 2.34 -17.65
CA GLY A 106 -0.31 1.26 -17.87
C GLY A 106 0.17 0.53 -16.61
N ASP A 107 0.64 -0.71 -16.78
CA ASP A 107 1.09 -1.63 -15.72
C ASP A 107 2.46 -1.18 -15.15
N LEU A 108 2.98 -1.74 -14.03
CA LEU A 108 4.37 -1.45 -13.56
C LEU A 108 5.46 -2.04 -14.49
N LYS A 109 5.15 -2.20 -15.77
CA LYS A 109 6.07 -2.52 -16.84
C LYS A 109 6.49 -1.28 -17.63
N ASP A 110 5.80 -0.15 -17.47
CA ASP A 110 6.19 1.11 -18.12
C ASP A 110 7.44 1.71 -17.49
N PRO A 111 8.27 2.41 -18.30
CA PRO A 111 9.46 3.12 -17.82
C PRO A 111 9.14 4.22 -16.78
N ASP A 112 7.88 4.63 -16.67
CA ASP A 112 7.47 5.78 -15.87
C ASP A 112 7.11 5.41 -14.42
N LEU A 113 7.76 4.40 -13.83
CA LEU A 113 7.53 4.01 -12.44
C LEU A 113 7.64 5.22 -11.48
N GLY A 114 8.56 6.15 -11.76
CA GLY A 114 8.70 7.40 -11.02
C GLY A 114 7.42 8.23 -10.98
N ASP A 115 6.73 8.39 -12.11
CA ASP A 115 5.48 9.13 -12.19
C ASP A 115 4.35 8.41 -11.45
N LYS A 116 4.33 7.07 -11.52
CA LYS A 116 3.34 6.26 -10.80
C LYS A 116 3.53 6.34 -9.29
N LEU A 117 4.78 6.38 -8.83
CA LEU A 117 5.11 6.58 -7.42
C LEU A 117 4.80 8.01 -6.97
N ALA A 118 5.07 9.03 -7.79
CA ALA A 118 4.74 10.42 -7.49
C ALA A 118 3.22 10.64 -7.37
N ALA A 119 2.45 10.08 -8.30
CA ALA A 119 0.98 10.09 -8.23
C ALA A 119 0.48 9.31 -7.02
N GLY A 120 1.00 8.09 -6.81
CA GLY A 120 0.65 7.25 -5.67
C GLY A 120 0.97 7.90 -4.33
N LEU A 121 2.06 8.64 -4.21
CA LEU A 121 2.43 9.39 -3.00
C LEU A 121 1.38 10.47 -2.68
N LYS A 122 0.91 11.21 -3.69
CA LYS A 122 -0.13 12.23 -3.52
C LYS A 122 -1.43 11.59 -3.01
N ASP A 123 -1.86 10.51 -3.66
CA ASP A 123 -3.09 9.79 -3.29
C ASP A 123 -2.96 9.14 -1.90
N SER A 124 -1.78 8.62 -1.55
CA SER A 124 -1.48 8.04 -0.24
C SER A 124 -1.58 9.07 0.87
N ARG A 125 -1.06 10.30 0.67
CA ARG A 125 -1.20 11.39 1.66
C ARG A 125 -2.65 11.79 1.88
N VAL A 126 -3.46 11.79 0.82
CA VAL A 126 -4.91 12.08 0.92
C VAL A 126 -5.62 10.95 1.69
N ALA A 127 -5.33 9.70 1.36
CA ALA A 127 -5.94 8.53 2.00
C ALA A 127 -5.60 8.45 3.51
N ALA A 128 -4.32 8.62 3.86
CA ALA A 128 -3.84 8.59 5.24
C ALA A 128 -4.16 9.86 6.04
N ARG A 129 -4.58 10.95 5.37
CA ARG A 129 -4.76 12.29 5.97
C ARG A 129 -3.54 12.74 6.78
N ALA A 130 -2.34 12.49 6.25
CA ALA A 130 -1.09 12.62 6.98
C ALA A 130 -0.12 13.64 6.35
N THR A 131 0.54 14.44 7.21
CA THR A 131 1.56 15.41 6.81
C THR A 131 2.98 15.03 7.22
N GLY A 132 3.15 13.93 7.97
CA GLY A 132 4.45 13.42 8.42
C GLY A 132 5.39 12.97 7.31
N ALA A 133 6.52 12.38 7.73
CA ALA A 133 7.50 11.77 6.83
C ALA A 133 6.89 10.56 6.12
N VAL A 134 7.42 10.26 4.93
CA VAL A 134 6.95 9.13 4.12
C VAL A 134 8.10 8.23 3.73
N ALA A 135 7.97 6.94 4.02
CA ALA A 135 8.83 5.89 3.51
C ALA A 135 8.09 5.06 2.46
N ILE A 136 8.76 4.75 1.35
CA ILE A 136 8.23 3.90 0.28
C ILE A 136 9.04 2.61 0.27
N ILE A 137 8.35 1.47 0.33
CA ILE A 137 8.96 0.14 0.41
C ILE A 137 8.35 -0.74 -0.67
N GLY A 138 9.18 -1.53 -1.37
CA GLY A 138 8.69 -2.56 -2.28
C GLY A 138 8.41 -3.87 -1.54
N MET A 139 7.43 -4.66 -2.00
CA MET A 139 7.12 -5.97 -1.40
C MET A 139 8.24 -7.03 -1.52
N ASP A 140 9.32 -6.73 -2.25
CA ASP A 140 10.35 -7.69 -2.67
C ASP A 140 11.54 -7.79 -1.71
N CYS A 141 11.44 -7.19 -0.53
CA CYS A 141 12.48 -7.22 0.51
C CYS A 141 11.98 -8.07 1.68
N PRO A 142 12.05 -9.40 1.69
CA PRO A 142 11.45 -10.24 2.73
C PRO A 142 12.10 -10.12 4.12
N GLU A 143 13.33 -9.57 4.20
CA GLU A 143 14.08 -9.34 5.44
C GLU A 143 13.96 -7.90 5.95
#